data_AF-A0A3F2RY18-F1
#
_entry.id   AF-A0A3F2RY18-F1
#
_cell.length_a   1.000
_cell.length_b   1.000
_cell.length_c   1.000
_cell.angle_alpha   90.00
_cell.angle_beta   90.00
_cell.angle_gamma   90.00
#
_symmetry.space_group_name_H-M   'P 1'
#
loop_
_entity.id
_entity.type
_entity.pdbx_description
1 polymer ?
#
loop_
_entity_poly.entity_id
_entity_poly.type
_entity_poly.pdbx_seq_one_letter_code
_entity_poly.pdbx_strand_id
1 'polypeptide(L)'
;MATAVDRTSMRVSTNTNPPLGFWGPPTSTIDWCEINYEHSYYIAEFWNTLSNSLFVILGLYGLYRSIKMGFEPRFHLQFIGVMVTGFGSAMFHGTLQHVYQQCDETPMVWSILVWIYIVYNNEIKQLPFKHADYCVMAFLATIGVIFTVVHAIYRFTTMFQLFFGLLAVLTCARLCMHYMEVKDPRARAVARSYVSLSLIGFAFWIMDYHLCHTMRSLPVNPQGHAWWHIFMGISSYYGPIFMQYVRMEQLKKKVRIHETCLGITTIVVEDSEPESEMSSPKKAKQL
;
A
#
# COMPACT_ATOMS: atom_id res chain seq x y z
N MET A 1 40.69 24.26 55.04
CA MET A 1 39.37 24.79 54.64
C MET A 1 38.86 23.86 53.54
N ALA A 2 37.89 23.02 53.89
CA ALA A 2 37.23 22.10 52.97
C ALA A 2 36.19 22.85 52.10
N THR A 3 35.55 22.12 51.18
CA THR A 3 34.47 22.50 50.23
C THR A 3 34.97 23.02 48.87
N ALA A 4 34.45 22.61 47.71
CA ALA A 4 33.46 21.59 47.37
C ALA A 4 33.68 21.14 45.91
N VAL A 5 33.27 19.90 45.65
CA VAL A 5 33.15 19.24 44.35
C VAL A 5 32.15 20.00 43.47
N ASP A 6 32.48 20.28 42.21
CA ASP A 6 31.47 20.43 41.17
C ASP A 6 31.66 19.35 40.10
N ARG A 7 30.64 18.49 40.04
CA ARG A 7 30.44 17.43 39.06
C ARG A 7 29.57 18.01 37.96
N THR A 8 30.10 18.17 36.76
CA THR A 8 29.40 17.73 35.55
C THR A 8 30.37 17.70 34.38
N SER A 9 31.08 16.57 34.29
CA SER A 9 31.65 16.10 33.03
C SER A 9 30.49 15.96 32.04
N MET A 10 30.42 16.88 31.07
CA MET A 10 29.76 16.68 29.80
C MET A 10 30.39 15.43 29.16
N ARG A 11 29.75 14.26 29.34
CA ARG A 11 29.96 13.12 28.46
C ARG A 11 29.27 13.46 27.14
N VAL A 12 29.95 14.25 26.31
CA VAL A 12 29.77 14.12 24.86
C VAL A 12 30.29 12.73 24.53
N SER A 13 29.37 11.78 24.40
CA SER A 13 29.66 10.44 23.89
C SER A 13 30.05 10.58 22.42
N THR A 14 31.31 10.89 22.15
CA THR A 14 31.93 10.71 20.84
C THR A 14 32.14 9.21 20.60
N ASN A 15 31.06 8.46 20.42
CA ASN A 15 31.14 7.19 19.71
C ASN A 15 30.97 7.55 18.23
N THR A 16 32.09 7.72 17.53
CA THR A 16 32.14 8.13 16.12
C THR A 16 31.83 6.99 15.13
N ASN A 17 31.27 5.88 15.60
CA ASN A 17 30.78 4.81 14.74
C ASN A 17 29.32 4.50 15.14
N PRO A 18 28.36 4.50 14.19
CA PRO A 18 27.01 4.03 14.49
C PRO A 18 27.07 2.60 15.06
N PRO A 19 26.17 2.25 15.99
CA PRO A 19 26.16 0.91 16.57
C PRO A 19 26.07 -0.13 15.44
N LEU A 20 27.09 -0.98 15.34
CA LEU A 20 27.12 -2.11 14.43
C LEU A 20 26.11 -3.15 14.92
N GLY A 21 24.97 -3.24 14.25
CA GLY A 21 23.99 -4.28 14.51
C GLY A 21 24.27 -5.59 13.78
N PHE A 22 23.37 -6.55 13.93
CA PHE A 22 23.53 -7.94 13.47
C PHE A 22 23.85 -8.07 11.97
N TRP A 23 23.24 -7.25 11.11
CA TRP A 23 23.38 -7.35 9.66
C TRP A 23 24.61 -6.64 9.08
N GLY A 24 25.45 -6.04 9.95
CA GLY A 24 26.62 -5.27 9.53
C GLY A 24 26.26 -3.86 9.03
N PRO A 25 27.22 -3.18 8.37
CA PRO A 25 27.00 -1.83 7.83
C PRO A 25 25.89 -1.80 6.78
N PRO A 26 25.08 -0.71 6.71
CA PRO A 26 24.13 -0.50 5.62
C PRO A 26 24.81 -0.54 4.25
N THR A 27 24.19 -1.24 3.30
CA THR A 27 24.61 -1.26 1.89
C THR A 27 23.56 -0.67 0.96
N SER A 28 22.39 -0.31 1.50
CA SER A 28 21.34 0.41 0.78
C SER A 28 21.81 1.80 0.33
N THR A 29 21.09 2.33 -0.65
CA THR A 29 21.35 3.67 -1.20
C THR A 29 20.62 4.78 -0.42
N ILE A 30 19.71 4.39 0.46
CA ILE A 30 18.96 5.28 1.35
C ILE A 30 18.88 4.66 2.76
N ASP A 31 18.92 5.55 3.75
CA ASP A 31 18.81 5.30 5.19
C ASP A 31 17.82 6.34 5.73
N TRP A 32 16.80 5.94 6.49
CA TRP A 32 15.70 6.82 6.90
C TRP A 32 16.00 7.51 8.23
N CYS A 33 15.04 8.28 8.75
CA CYS A 33 15.28 9.09 9.94
C CYS A 33 15.24 8.34 11.25
N GLU A 34 14.73 7.11 11.28
CA GLU A 34 14.83 6.26 12.46
C GLU A 34 16.32 6.02 12.82
N ILE A 35 16.64 5.86 14.10
CA ILE A 35 18.03 5.63 14.52
C ILE A 35 18.30 4.13 14.44
N ASN A 36 19.31 3.77 13.65
CA ASN A 36 19.66 2.38 13.39
C ASN A 36 20.06 1.64 14.67
N TYR A 37 19.43 0.48 14.88
CA TYR A 37 19.61 -0.45 15.99
C TYR A 37 19.34 0.17 17.38
N GLU A 38 18.54 1.24 17.46
CA GLU A 38 18.18 1.90 18.73
C GLU A 38 17.40 0.95 19.67
N HIS A 39 16.45 0.20 19.13
CA HIS A 39 15.54 -0.64 19.90
C HIS A 39 15.86 -2.14 19.85
N SER A 40 16.70 -2.58 18.92
CA SER A 40 17.03 -3.99 18.73
C SER A 40 18.40 -4.16 18.09
N TYR A 41 19.16 -5.17 18.52
CA TYR A 41 20.40 -5.57 17.84
C TYR A 41 20.15 -6.24 16.47
N TYR A 42 18.96 -6.82 16.26
CA TYR A 42 18.63 -7.63 15.08
C TYR A 42 17.87 -6.86 13.99
N ILE A 43 17.24 -5.75 14.35
CA ILE A 43 16.37 -4.95 13.46
C ILE A 43 16.94 -3.55 13.41
N ALA A 44 17.36 -3.11 12.22
CA ALA A 44 17.99 -1.80 12.02
C ALA A 44 17.01 -0.65 12.32
N GLU A 45 15.91 -0.54 11.59
CA GLU A 45 14.87 0.47 11.84
C GLU A 45 13.62 -0.23 12.40
N PHE A 46 13.48 -0.23 13.73
CA PHE A 46 12.49 -1.05 14.43
C PHE A 46 11.04 -0.68 14.10
N TRP A 47 10.70 0.61 14.18
CA TRP A 47 9.35 1.10 13.91
C TRP A 47 9.02 1.04 12.42
N ASN A 48 9.96 1.39 11.54
CA ASN A 48 9.80 1.24 10.10
C ASN A 48 9.59 -0.23 9.71
N THR A 49 10.26 -1.17 10.40
CA THR A 49 10.06 -2.62 10.16
C THR A 49 8.68 -3.09 10.64
N LEU A 50 8.28 -2.80 11.88
CA LEU A 50 7.03 -3.33 12.44
C LEU A 50 5.76 -2.71 11.83
N SER A 51 5.84 -1.45 11.42
CA SER A 51 4.70 -0.73 10.82
C SER A 51 4.23 -1.36 9.50
N ASN A 52 5.08 -2.14 8.83
CA ASN A 52 4.73 -2.90 7.63
C ASN A 52 3.75 -4.06 7.86
N SER A 53 3.51 -4.46 9.12
CA SER A 53 2.54 -5.51 9.47
C SER A 53 1.13 -5.26 8.91
N LEU A 54 0.69 -3.99 8.79
CA LEU A 54 -0.62 -3.67 8.24
C LEU A 54 -0.75 -3.99 6.75
N PHE A 55 0.30 -3.81 5.95
CA PHE A 55 0.29 -4.26 4.55
C PHE A 55 0.01 -5.76 4.45
N VAL A 56 0.66 -6.55 5.30
CA VAL A 56 0.53 -8.01 5.31
C VAL A 56 -0.85 -8.45 5.81
N ILE A 57 -1.30 -7.92 6.95
CA ILE A 57 -2.56 -8.33 7.58
C ILE A 57 -3.76 -7.92 6.72
N LEU A 58 -3.81 -6.65 6.27
CA LEU A 58 -4.91 -6.16 5.45
C LEU A 58 -4.84 -6.72 4.03
N GLY A 59 -3.65 -6.95 3.49
CA GLY A 59 -3.46 -7.65 2.21
C GLY A 59 -4.03 -9.07 2.26
N LEU A 60 -3.71 -9.83 3.31
CA LEU A 60 -4.23 -11.19 3.51
C LEU A 60 -5.76 -11.19 3.67
N TYR A 61 -6.28 -10.27 4.49
CA TYR A 61 -7.72 -10.13 4.67
C TYR A 61 -8.43 -9.76 3.37
N GLY A 62 -7.89 -8.79 2.62
CA GLY A 62 -8.39 -8.38 1.31
C GLY A 62 -8.37 -9.50 0.28
N LEU A 63 -7.29 -10.30 0.24
CA LEU A 63 -7.17 -11.48 -0.61
C LEU A 63 -8.25 -12.51 -0.28
N TYR A 64 -8.39 -12.86 1.00
CA TYR A 64 -9.43 -13.79 1.46
C TYR A 64 -10.82 -13.34 1.03
N ARG A 65 -11.14 -12.04 1.23
CA ARG A 65 -12.43 -11.46 0.84
C ARG A 65 -12.63 -11.46 -0.66
N SER A 66 -11.58 -11.12 -1.42
CA SER A 66 -11.60 -11.09 -2.88
C SER A 66 -11.93 -12.47 -3.44
N ILE A 67 -11.29 -13.53 -2.94
CA ILE A 67 -11.53 -14.91 -3.34
C ILE A 67 -12.94 -15.35 -2.92
N LYS A 68 -13.32 -15.13 -1.66
CA LYS A 68 -14.63 -15.55 -1.13
C LYS A 68 -15.81 -14.94 -1.89
N MET A 69 -15.67 -13.70 -2.35
CA MET A 69 -16.71 -12.99 -3.12
C MET A 69 -16.61 -13.24 -4.64
N GLY A 70 -15.72 -14.12 -5.10
CA GLY A 70 -15.61 -14.50 -6.51
C GLY A 70 -15.12 -13.39 -7.44
N PHE A 71 -14.24 -12.50 -6.95
CA PHE A 71 -13.64 -11.45 -7.79
C PHE A 71 -12.61 -12.01 -8.77
N GLU A 72 -12.34 -11.26 -9.84
CA GLU A 72 -11.40 -11.66 -10.90
C GLU A 72 -9.95 -11.74 -10.37
N PRO A 73 -9.09 -12.66 -10.91
CA PRO A 73 -7.73 -12.89 -10.42
C PRO A 73 -6.83 -11.67 -10.29
N ARG A 74 -7.06 -10.63 -11.10
CA ARG A 74 -6.33 -9.35 -11.00
C ARG A 74 -6.45 -8.70 -9.62
N PHE A 75 -7.60 -8.82 -8.95
CA PHE A 75 -7.78 -8.27 -7.61
C PHE A 75 -7.03 -9.11 -6.57
N HIS A 76 -6.96 -10.42 -6.75
CA HIS A 76 -6.15 -11.29 -5.92
C HIS A 76 -4.67 -10.95 -6.06
N LEU A 77 -4.21 -10.78 -7.31
CA LEU A 77 -2.85 -10.39 -7.61
C LEU A 77 -2.49 -9.04 -6.99
N GLN A 78 -3.41 -8.07 -6.97
CA GLN A 78 -3.20 -6.79 -6.29
C GLN A 78 -2.96 -6.97 -4.79
N PHE A 79 -3.78 -7.75 -4.09
CA PHE A 79 -3.59 -8.00 -2.66
C PHE A 79 -2.32 -8.81 -2.35
N ILE A 80 -1.95 -9.75 -3.21
CA ILE A 80 -0.66 -10.45 -3.14
C ILE A 80 0.48 -9.44 -3.29
N GLY A 81 0.41 -8.54 -4.27
CA GLY A 81 1.39 -7.47 -4.47
C GLY A 81 1.56 -6.58 -3.23
N VAL A 82 0.46 -6.17 -2.60
CA VAL A 82 0.46 -5.42 -1.33
C VAL A 82 1.20 -6.17 -0.21
N MET A 83 0.96 -7.47 -0.07
CA MET A 83 1.68 -8.30 0.92
C MET A 83 3.16 -8.43 0.59
N VAL A 84 3.52 -8.65 -0.68
CA VAL A 84 4.91 -8.77 -1.12
C VAL A 84 5.67 -7.45 -0.86
N THR A 85 5.06 -6.30 -1.15
CA THR A 85 5.60 -4.98 -0.78
C THR A 85 5.81 -4.88 0.73
N GLY A 86 4.82 -5.26 1.55
CA GLY A 86 4.95 -5.20 3.01
C GLY A 86 6.08 -6.06 3.56
N PHE A 87 6.22 -7.30 3.07
CA PHE A 87 7.35 -8.17 3.46
C PHE A 87 8.69 -7.62 2.97
N GLY A 88 8.74 -7.13 1.73
CA GLY A 88 9.91 -6.50 1.13
C GLY A 88 10.42 -5.32 1.94
N SER A 89 9.51 -4.38 2.24
CA SER A 89 9.77 -3.21 3.07
C SER A 89 10.23 -3.60 4.47
N ALA A 90 9.57 -4.55 5.14
CA ALA A 90 10.01 -5.02 6.45
C ALA A 90 11.44 -5.62 6.42
N MET A 91 11.77 -6.39 5.38
CA MET A 91 13.14 -6.92 5.21
C MET A 91 14.15 -5.80 4.94
N PHE A 92 13.77 -4.79 4.16
CA PHE A 92 14.62 -3.64 3.89
C PHE A 92 14.93 -2.87 5.17
N HIS A 93 13.91 -2.39 5.88
CA HIS A 93 14.08 -1.63 7.12
C HIS A 93 14.72 -2.46 8.23
N GLY A 94 14.53 -3.77 8.24
CA GLY A 94 15.16 -4.64 9.24
C GLY A 94 16.67 -4.79 9.07
N THR A 95 17.20 -4.57 7.85
CA THR A 95 18.58 -4.93 7.50
C THR A 95 19.41 -3.80 6.89
N LEU A 96 18.75 -2.83 6.25
CA LEU A 96 19.33 -1.79 5.40
C LEU A 96 20.33 -2.32 4.35
N GLN A 97 20.06 -3.52 3.83
CA GLN A 97 20.86 -4.10 2.75
C GLN A 97 20.23 -3.86 1.39
N HIS A 98 21.07 -3.63 0.37
CA HIS A 98 20.62 -3.32 -0.98
C HIS A 98 19.72 -4.40 -1.59
N VAL A 99 19.99 -5.68 -1.35
CA VAL A 99 19.17 -6.79 -1.86
C VAL A 99 17.72 -6.67 -1.36
N TYR A 100 17.52 -6.28 -0.10
CA TYR A 100 16.19 -6.10 0.45
C TYR A 100 15.57 -4.77 0.07
N GLN A 101 16.36 -3.71 -0.17
CA GLN A 101 15.86 -2.50 -0.81
C GLN A 101 15.23 -2.82 -2.19
N GLN A 102 15.84 -3.72 -2.97
CA GLN A 102 15.21 -4.20 -4.21
C GLN A 102 13.90 -4.95 -3.95
N CYS A 103 13.84 -5.75 -2.88
CA CYS A 103 12.62 -6.44 -2.46
C CYS A 103 11.51 -5.49 -2.01
N ASP A 104 11.81 -4.25 -1.64
CA ASP A 104 10.82 -3.22 -1.30
C ASP A 104 10.36 -2.44 -2.54
N GLU A 105 11.30 -1.76 -3.21
CA GLU A 105 11.00 -0.81 -4.28
C GLU A 105 10.46 -1.49 -5.56
N THR A 106 10.96 -2.70 -5.89
CA THR A 106 10.55 -3.40 -7.11
C THR A 106 9.10 -3.91 -7.04
N PRO A 107 8.67 -4.61 -5.97
CA PRO A 107 7.26 -5.01 -5.84
C PRO A 107 6.27 -3.85 -5.79
N MET A 108 6.67 -2.67 -5.31
CA MET A 108 5.82 -1.46 -5.39
C MET A 108 5.50 -1.11 -6.85
N VAL A 109 6.50 -1.14 -7.74
CA VAL A 109 6.30 -0.87 -9.16
C VAL A 109 5.43 -1.94 -9.83
N TRP A 110 5.69 -3.22 -9.57
CA TRP A 110 4.84 -4.30 -10.10
C TRP A 110 3.39 -4.17 -9.63
N SER A 111 3.20 -3.87 -8.34
CA SER A 111 1.86 -3.69 -7.76
C SER A 111 1.12 -2.51 -8.38
N ILE A 112 1.80 -1.39 -8.67
CA ILE A 112 1.13 -0.25 -9.30
C ILE A 112 0.86 -0.47 -10.80
N LEU A 113 1.63 -1.30 -11.49
CA LEU A 113 1.34 -1.72 -12.86
C LEU A 113 0.09 -2.61 -12.92
N VAL A 114 -0.07 -3.54 -11.96
CA VAL A 114 -1.33 -4.30 -11.78
C VAL A 114 -2.48 -3.35 -11.45
N TRP A 115 -2.23 -2.34 -10.62
CA TRP A 115 -3.22 -1.33 -10.25
C TRP A 115 -3.70 -0.51 -11.45
N ILE A 116 -2.79 -0.09 -12.33
CA ILE A 116 -3.12 0.58 -13.61
C ILE A 116 -4.07 -0.30 -14.43
N TYR A 117 -3.74 -1.59 -14.58
CA TYR A 117 -4.58 -2.53 -15.32
C TYR A 117 -5.99 -2.67 -14.72
N ILE A 118 -6.12 -2.67 -13.39
CA ILE A 118 -7.41 -2.73 -12.69
C ILE A 118 -8.21 -1.44 -12.94
N VAL A 119 -7.58 -0.29 -12.72
CA VAL A 119 -8.25 1.02 -12.71
C VAL A 119 -8.69 1.46 -14.12
N TYR A 120 -7.93 1.08 -15.16
CA TYR A 120 -8.23 1.38 -16.57
C TYR A 120 -8.92 0.24 -17.33
N ASN A 121 -9.43 -0.79 -16.64
CA ASN A 121 -9.93 -1.97 -17.35
C ASN A 121 -11.10 -1.69 -18.31
N ASN A 122 -11.97 -0.73 -18.00
CA ASN A 122 -13.10 -0.43 -18.85
C ASN A 122 -12.67 0.17 -20.19
N GLU A 123 -11.69 1.07 -20.16
CA GLU A 123 -11.05 1.67 -21.33
C GLU A 123 -10.33 0.62 -22.16
N ILE A 124 -9.56 -0.26 -21.51
CA ILE A 124 -8.85 -1.36 -22.18
C ILE A 124 -9.83 -2.25 -22.95
N LYS A 125 -11.01 -2.52 -22.38
CA LYS A 125 -12.06 -3.32 -23.03
C LYS A 125 -12.75 -2.62 -24.20
N GLN A 126 -12.66 -1.29 -24.30
CA GLN A 126 -13.24 -0.50 -25.39
C GLN A 126 -12.29 -0.29 -26.57
N LEU A 127 -11.04 -0.77 -26.47
CA LEU A 127 -10.07 -0.66 -27.56
C LEU A 127 -10.53 -1.46 -28.81
N PRO A 128 -10.34 -0.92 -30.03
CA PRO A 128 -10.97 -1.43 -31.25
C PRO A 128 -10.31 -2.68 -31.85
N PHE A 129 -9.32 -3.29 -31.17
CA PHE A 129 -8.56 -4.43 -31.70
C PHE A 129 -8.72 -5.69 -30.83
N LYS A 130 -8.71 -6.85 -31.50
CA LYS A 130 -8.86 -8.15 -30.86
C LYS A 130 -7.71 -8.38 -29.88
N HIS A 131 -8.01 -8.98 -28.72
CA HIS A 131 -7.03 -9.31 -27.68
C HIS A 131 -6.33 -8.12 -27.01
N ALA A 132 -6.92 -6.91 -27.05
CA ALA A 132 -6.34 -5.72 -26.44
C ALA A 132 -5.93 -5.90 -24.96
N ASP A 133 -6.72 -6.64 -24.19
CA ASP A 133 -6.45 -6.99 -22.80
C ASP A 133 -5.08 -7.68 -22.63
N TYR A 134 -4.79 -8.69 -23.45
CA TYR A 134 -3.51 -9.41 -23.45
C TYR A 134 -2.34 -8.54 -23.90
N CYS A 135 -2.56 -7.69 -24.91
CA CYS A 135 -1.54 -6.76 -25.37
C CYS A 135 -1.16 -5.75 -24.27
N VAL A 136 -2.14 -5.20 -23.55
CA VAL A 136 -1.89 -4.27 -22.45
C VAL A 136 -1.23 -4.98 -21.27
N MET A 137 -1.65 -6.19 -20.91
CA MET A 137 -0.97 -6.98 -19.88
C MET A 137 0.51 -7.24 -20.25
N ALA A 138 0.78 -7.64 -21.49
CA ALA A 138 2.16 -7.85 -21.96
C ALA A 138 2.99 -6.56 -21.96
N PHE A 139 2.39 -5.43 -22.35
CA PHE A 139 3.04 -4.13 -22.32
C PHE A 139 3.40 -3.70 -20.90
N LEU A 140 2.46 -3.78 -19.95
CA LEU A 140 2.71 -3.44 -18.55
C LEU A 140 3.74 -4.38 -17.92
N ALA A 141 3.68 -5.68 -18.22
CA ALA A 141 4.69 -6.64 -17.76
C ALA A 141 6.08 -6.31 -18.33
N THR A 142 6.17 -5.90 -19.59
CA THR A 142 7.43 -5.47 -20.21
C THR A 142 8.01 -4.24 -19.49
N ILE A 143 7.18 -3.25 -19.14
CA ILE A 143 7.60 -2.11 -18.32
C ILE A 143 8.15 -2.58 -16.98
N GLY A 144 7.44 -3.51 -16.29
CA GLY A 144 7.89 -4.07 -15.02
C GLY A 144 9.23 -4.79 -15.10
N VAL A 145 9.45 -5.60 -16.14
CA VAL A 145 10.73 -6.30 -16.38
C VAL A 145 11.85 -5.29 -16.64
N ILE A 146 11.62 -4.33 -17.54
CA ILE A 146 12.63 -3.30 -17.85
C ILE A 146 13.00 -2.52 -16.60
N PHE A 147 12.00 -2.07 -15.83
CA PHE A 147 12.23 -1.38 -14.57
C PHE A 147 13.06 -2.24 -13.62
N THR A 148 12.67 -3.50 -13.41
CA THR A 148 13.37 -4.43 -12.51
C THR A 148 14.85 -4.60 -12.88
N VAL A 149 15.14 -4.84 -14.18
CA VAL A 149 16.51 -5.05 -14.65
C VAL A 149 17.34 -3.78 -14.52
N VAL A 150 16.83 -2.64 -14.98
CA VAL A 150 17.53 -1.35 -14.91
C VAL A 150 17.76 -0.96 -13.45
N HIS A 151 16.75 -1.11 -12.60
CA HIS A 151 16.85 -0.75 -11.19
C HIS A 151 17.82 -1.66 -10.41
N ALA A 152 17.87 -2.96 -10.71
CA ALA A 152 18.84 -3.88 -10.10
C ALA A 152 20.30 -3.55 -10.49
N ILE A 153 20.54 -3.07 -11.71
CA ILE A 153 21.88 -2.70 -12.19
C ILE A 153 22.32 -1.35 -11.62
N TYR A 154 21.45 -0.35 -11.72
CA TYR A 154 21.83 1.04 -11.48
C TYR A 154 21.44 1.60 -10.11
N ARG A 155 20.46 1.00 -9.44
CA ARG A 155 20.13 1.28 -8.03
C ARG A 155 19.70 2.73 -7.76
N PHE A 156 18.90 3.30 -8.67
CA PHE A 156 18.50 4.71 -8.59
C PHE A 156 17.21 4.92 -7.78
N THR A 157 17.33 5.20 -6.48
CA THR A 157 16.19 5.51 -5.60
C THR A 157 15.34 6.69 -6.08
N THR A 158 15.98 7.80 -6.49
CA THR A 158 15.23 8.99 -6.95
C THR A 158 14.45 8.71 -8.23
N MET A 159 15.00 7.95 -9.17
CA MET A 159 14.28 7.59 -10.40
C MET A 159 13.11 6.66 -10.11
N PHE A 160 13.27 5.71 -9.16
CA PHE A 160 12.17 4.92 -8.65
C PHE A 160 11.06 5.81 -8.06
N GLN A 161 11.39 6.73 -7.15
CA GLN A 161 10.42 7.62 -6.50
C GLN A 161 9.64 8.46 -7.51
N LEU A 162 10.33 9.05 -8.50
CA LEU A 162 9.69 9.84 -9.55
C LEU A 162 8.79 8.99 -10.45
N PHE A 163 9.28 7.81 -10.86
CA PHE A 163 8.51 6.89 -11.72
C PHE A 163 7.26 6.38 -10.99
N PHE A 164 7.42 5.86 -9.78
CA PHE A 164 6.31 5.39 -8.95
C PHE A 164 5.32 6.52 -8.65
N GLY A 165 5.82 7.71 -8.29
CA GLY A 165 5.00 8.90 -8.03
C GLY A 165 4.14 9.30 -9.24
N LEU A 166 4.70 9.28 -10.45
CA LEU A 166 3.95 9.53 -11.68
C LEU A 166 2.82 8.50 -11.87
N LEU A 167 3.12 7.21 -11.72
CA LEU A 167 2.10 6.15 -11.84
C LEU A 167 1.01 6.27 -10.76
N ALA A 168 1.38 6.65 -9.53
CA ALA A 168 0.46 6.91 -8.44
C ALA A 168 -0.48 8.09 -8.72
N VAL A 169 0.02 9.19 -9.28
CA VAL A 169 -0.80 10.33 -9.68
C VAL A 169 -1.77 9.93 -10.80
N LEU A 170 -1.32 9.20 -11.82
CA LEU A 170 -2.16 8.75 -12.94
C LEU A 170 -3.30 7.85 -12.45
N THR A 171 -2.99 6.84 -11.62
CA THR A 171 -4.00 5.92 -11.08
C THR A 171 -4.95 6.61 -10.10
N CYS A 172 -4.45 7.55 -9.27
CA CYS A 172 -5.29 8.35 -8.38
C CYS A 172 -6.26 9.24 -9.18
N ALA A 173 -5.77 9.92 -10.22
CA ALA A 173 -6.61 10.73 -11.10
C ALA A 173 -7.73 9.89 -11.73
N ARG A 174 -7.41 8.68 -12.20
CA ARG A 174 -8.42 7.79 -12.79
C ARG A 174 -9.41 7.23 -11.76
N LEU A 175 -8.95 6.92 -10.55
CA LEU A 175 -9.83 6.53 -9.44
C LEU A 175 -10.78 7.67 -9.05
N CYS A 176 -10.32 8.92 -9.05
CA CYS A 176 -11.16 10.09 -8.82
C CYS A 176 -12.25 10.24 -9.90
N MET A 177 -11.98 9.86 -11.15
CA MET A 177 -13.03 9.82 -12.19
C MET A 177 -14.10 8.76 -11.87
N HIS A 178 -13.71 7.55 -11.47
CA HIS A 178 -14.67 6.52 -11.00
C HIS A 178 -15.49 7.01 -9.79
N TYR A 179 -14.85 7.71 -8.85
CA TYR A 179 -15.53 8.29 -7.69
C TYR A 179 -16.66 9.27 -8.07
N MET A 180 -16.51 10.01 -9.16
CA MET A 180 -17.53 10.94 -9.64
C MET A 180 -18.74 10.24 -10.26
N GLU A 181 -18.55 9.03 -10.78
CA GLU A 181 -19.62 8.21 -11.39
C GLU A 181 -20.42 7.44 -10.33
N VAL A 182 -19.77 7.02 -9.24
CA VAL A 182 -20.39 6.25 -8.15
C VAL A 182 -21.34 7.12 -7.32
N LYS A 183 -22.57 6.62 -7.10
CA LYS A 183 -23.60 7.32 -6.32
C LYS A 183 -23.70 6.86 -4.86
N ASP A 184 -23.32 5.62 -4.55
CA ASP A 184 -23.39 5.08 -3.18
C ASP A 184 -22.48 5.88 -2.22
N PRO A 185 -23.04 6.54 -1.19
CA PRO A 185 -22.27 7.29 -0.20
C PRO A 185 -21.22 6.44 0.53
N ARG A 186 -21.48 5.15 0.76
CA ARG A 186 -20.55 4.25 1.46
C ARG A 186 -19.35 3.92 0.58
N ALA A 187 -19.58 3.58 -0.68
CA ALA A 187 -18.49 3.37 -1.65
C ALA A 187 -17.64 4.64 -1.83
N ARG A 188 -18.30 5.81 -1.89
CA ARG A 188 -17.60 7.11 -1.91
C ARG A 188 -16.77 7.36 -0.64
N ALA A 189 -17.24 6.94 0.53
CA ALA A 189 -16.46 7.03 1.76
C ALA A 189 -15.19 6.16 1.72
N VAL A 190 -15.26 4.97 1.11
CA VAL A 190 -14.07 4.10 0.90
C VAL A 190 -13.07 4.78 -0.03
N ALA A 191 -13.51 5.32 -1.16
CA ALA A 191 -12.63 6.07 -2.08
C ALA A 191 -11.99 7.30 -1.43
N ARG A 192 -12.75 8.07 -0.65
CA ARG A 192 -12.19 9.21 0.12
C ARG A 192 -11.15 8.73 1.13
N SER A 193 -11.41 7.62 1.81
CA SER A 193 -10.45 7.04 2.76
C SER A 193 -9.15 6.66 2.06
N TYR A 194 -9.22 5.99 0.89
CA TYR A 194 -8.04 5.70 0.07
C TYR A 194 -7.23 6.97 -0.24
N VAL A 195 -7.87 8.02 -0.78
CA VAL A 195 -7.15 9.25 -1.16
C VAL A 195 -6.60 9.99 0.06
N SER A 196 -7.41 10.19 1.11
CA SER A 196 -7.00 10.91 2.31
C SER A 196 -5.86 10.21 3.04
N LEU A 197 -5.93 8.89 3.22
CA LEU A 197 -4.86 8.13 3.86
C LEU A 197 -3.57 8.17 3.04
N SER A 198 -3.66 8.05 1.70
CA SER A 198 -2.48 8.20 0.83
C SER A 198 -1.83 9.59 0.97
N LEU A 199 -2.62 10.66 1.05
CA LEU A 199 -2.10 12.02 1.21
C LEU A 199 -1.48 12.25 2.59
N ILE A 200 -2.13 11.75 3.65
CA ILE A 200 -1.60 11.82 5.02
C ILE A 200 -0.29 11.05 5.10
N GLY A 201 -0.25 9.82 4.58
CA GLY A 201 0.97 9.04 4.46
C GLY A 201 2.04 9.85 3.75
N PHE A 202 1.77 10.34 2.54
CA PHE A 202 2.75 11.08 1.74
C PHE A 202 3.31 12.30 2.47
N ALA A 203 2.48 13.01 3.25
CA ALA A 203 2.94 14.10 4.09
C ALA A 203 3.95 13.63 5.15
N PHE A 204 3.70 12.49 5.81
CA PHE A 204 4.65 11.89 6.75
C PHE A 204 5.95 11.44 6.08
N TRP A 205 5.87 10.89 4.86
CA TRP A 205 7.05 10.51 4.07
C TRP A 205 7.90 11.73 3.68
N ILE A 206 7.29 12.80 3.18
CA ILE A 206 7.97 14.07 2.88
C ILE A 206 8.62 14.66 4.13
N MET A 207 7.90 14.64 5.24
CA MET A 207 8.38 15.13 6.53
C MET A 207 9.63 14.35 6.98
N ASP A 208 9.61 13.01 6.91
CA ASP A 208 10.76 12.18 7.25
C ASP A 208 11.93 12.48 6.30
N TYR A 209 11.70 12.41 4.99
CA TYR A 209 12.74 12.54 3.97
C TYR A 209 13.43 13.93 3.97
N HIS A 210 12.68 15.03 4.12
CA HIS A 210 13.23 16.39 4.01
C HIS A 210 13.55 17.05 5.35
N LEU A 211 12.86 16.69 6.43
CA LEU A 211 13.00 17.36 7.73
C LEU A 211 13.71 16.46 8.76
N CYS A 212 14.44 15.46 8.30
CA CYS A 212 15.11 14.47 9.13
C CYS A 212 15.92 15.04 10.30
N HIS A 213 16.76 16.05 10.01
CA HIS A 213 17.59 16.70 11.04
C HIS A 213 16.73 17.35 12.14
N THR A 214 15.60 17.95 11.76
CA THR A 214 14.64 18.52 12.70
C THR A 214 13.90 17.44 13.47
N MET A 215 13.50 16.34 12.82
CA MET A 215 12.79 15.24 13.48
C MET A 215 13.67 14.53 14.51
N ARG A 216 14.96 14.33 14.20
CA ARG A 216 15.95 13.74 15.11
C ARG A 216 16.36 14.65 16.27
N SER A 217 16.16 15.97 16.16
CA SER A 217 16.47 16.91 17.26
C SER A 217 15.34 17.06 18.28
N LEU A 218 14.15 16.51 17.98
CA LEU A 218 13.05 16.46 18.94
C LEU A 218 13.36 15.48 20.08
N PRO A 219 12.82 15.68 21.30
CA PRO A 219 13.00 14.75 22.41
C PRO A 219 12.54 13.32 22.13
N VAL A 220 11.59 13.16 21.21
CA VAL A 220 11.10 11.88 20.70
C VAL A 220 10.97 12.00 19.19
N ASN A 221 11.64 11.12 18.45
CA ASN A 221 11.49 11.05 17.00
C ASN A 221 10.06 10.60 16.67
N PRO A 222 9.29 11.37 15.86
CA PRO A 222 7.91 11.01 15.52
C PRO A 222 7.79 9.79 14.60
N GLN A 223 8.90 9.26 14.06
CA GLN A 223 8.94 8.11 13.16
C GLN A 223 8.03 8.31 11.94
N GLY A 224 8.27 9.39 11.18
CA GLY A 224 7.42 9.77 10.06
C GLY A 224 7.31 8.66 9.02
N HIS A 225 8.40 7.98 8.72
CA HIS A 225 8.39 6.88 7.77
C HIS A 225 7.57 5.67 8.23
N ALA A 226 7.56 5.36 9.53
CA ALA A 226 6.70 4.32 10.09
C ALA A 226 5.20 4.69 9.94
N TRP A 227 4.83 5.95 10.15
CA TRP A 227 3.47 6.43 9.89
C TRP A 227 3.11 6.34 8.41
N TRP A 228 4.03 6.64 7.50
CA TRP A 228 3.84 6.40 6.07
C TRP A 228 3.43 4.95 5.80
N HIS A 229 4.11 3.94 6.36
CA HIS A 229 3.70 2.54 6.19
C HIS A 229 2.30 2.25 6.72
N ILE A 230 1.96 2.76 7.89
CA ILE A 230 0.62 2.56 8.48
C ILE A 230 -0.47 3.10 7.56
N PHE A 231 -0.33 4.36 7.13
CA PHE A 231 -1.34 5.00 6.28
C PHE A 231 -1.40 4.39 4.88
N MET A 232 -0.25 4.08 4.28
CA MET A 232 -0.19 3.45 2.97
C MET A 232 -0.67 2.01 2.98
N GLY A 233 -0.44 1.26 4.07
CA GLY A 233 -0.96 -0.10 4.23
C GLY A 233 -2.50 -0.14 4.28
N ILE A 234 -3.12 0.77 5.05
CA ILE A 234 -4.58 0.89 5.10
C ILE A 234 -5.13 1.38 3.76
N SER A 235 -4.50 2.40 3.15
CA SER A 235 -4.88 2.91 1.84
C SER A 235 -4.86 1.80 0.78
N SER A 236 -3.78 1.02 0.73
CA SER A 236 -3.59 -0.08 -0.23
C SER A 236 -4.63 -1.20 -0.09
N TYR A 237 -5.34 -1.27 1.04
CA TYR A 237 -6.52 -2.12 1.21
C TYR A 237 -7.79 -1.46 0.64
N TYR A 238 -8.04 -0.18 0.93
CA TYR A 238 -9.27 0.50 0.50
C TYR A 238 -9.36 0.77 -1.01
N GLY A 239 -8.23 1.01 -1.68
CA GLY A 239 -8.21 1.19 -3.13
C GLY A 239 -8.87 0.01 -3.86
N PRO A 240 -8.35 -1.23 -3.71
CA PRO A 240 -8.93 -2.41 -4.32
C PRO A 240 -10.39 -2.68 -3.93
N ILE A 241 -10.79 -2.41 -2.66
CA ILE A 241 -12.19 -2.55 -2.23
C ILE A 241 -13.10 -1.60 -3.02
N PHE A 242 -12.69 -0.35 -3.22
CA PHE A 242 -13.45 0.60 -4.05
C PHE A 242 -13.53 0.14 -5.51
N MET A 243 -12.42 -0.31 -6.10
CA MET A 243 -12.44 -0.79 -7.49
C MET A 243 -13.22 -2.10 -7.67
N GLN A 244 -13.28 -2.95 -6.66
CA GLN A 244 -14.18 -4.11 -6.62
C GLN A 244 -15.65 -3.67 -6.64
N TYR A 245 -16.01 -2.62 -5.88
CA TYR A 245 -17.36 -2.04 -5.92
C TYR A 245 -17.70 -1.52 -7.32
N VAL A 246 -16.84 -0.67 -7.88
CA VAL A 246 -16.97 -0.13 -9.25
C VAL A 246 -17.14 -1.26 -10.27
N ARG A 247 -16.36 -2.34 -10.13
CA ARG A 247 -16.46 -3.49 -11.03
C ARG A 247 -17.81 -4.20 -10.95
N MET A 248 -18.41 -4.32 -9.76
CA MET A 248 -19.73 -4.92 -9.61
C MET A 248 -20.83 -4.04 -10.23
N GLU A 249 -20.74 -2.71 -10.08
CA GLU A 249 -21.66 -1.79 -10.76
C GLU A 249 -21.54 -1.89 -12.29
N GLN A 250 -20.33 -1.95 -12.83
CA GLN A 250 -20.09 -2.16 -14.26
C GLN A 250 -20.66 -3.49 -14.78
N LEU A 251 -20.65 -4.53 -13.93
CA LEU A 251 -21.26 -5.83 -14.24
C LEU A 251 -22.76 -5.89 -13.95
N LYS A 252 -23.36 -4.80 -13.49
CA LYS A 252 -24.77 -4.71 -13.06
C LYS A 252 -25.15 -5.74 -12.00
N LYS A 253 -24.20 -6.09 -11.12
CA LYS A 253 -24.42 -7.00 -9.99
C LYS A 253 -24.75 -6.21 -8.73
N LYS A 254 -25.64 -6.76 -7.89
CA LYS A 254 -25.94 -6.19 -6.58
C LYS A 254 -24.73 -6.31 -5.67
N VAL A 255 -24.35 -5.19 -5.07
CA VAL A 255 -23.16 -5.08 -4.23
C VAL A 255 -23.45 -4.09 -3.11
N ARG A 256 -22.86 -4.34 -1.94
CA ARG A 256 -22.91 -3.39 -0.82
C ARG A 256 -21.59 -3.30 -0.09
N ILE A 257 -21.32 -2.10 0.41
CA ILE A 257 -20.27 -1.87 1.38
C ILE A 257 -20.76 -2.26 2.78
N HIS A 258 -19.97 -3.08 3.46
CA HIS A 258 -20.26 -3.64 4.77
C HIS A 258 -19.17 -3.29 5.77
N GLU A 259 -19.56 -2.84 6.96
CA GLU A 259 -18.63 -2.57 8.07
C GLU A 259 -18.50 -3.84 8.92
N THR A 260 -17.27 -4.24 9.20
CA THR A 260 -17.00 -5.37 10.09
C THR A 260 -16.99 -4.93 11.56
N CYS A 261 -17.11 -5.87 12.49
CA CYS A 261 -16.96 -5.61 13.92
C CYS A 261 -15.60 -5.02 14.32
N LEU A 262 -14.59 -5.16 13.45
CA LEU A 262 -13.24 -4.60 13.63
C LEU A 262 -13.12 -3.15 13.13
N GLY A 263 -14.22 -2.52 12.70
CA GLY A 263 -14.21 -1.16 12.13
C GLY A 263 -13.58 -1.08 10.73
N ILE A 264 -13.22 -2.23 10.13
CA ILE A 264 -12.69 -2.29 8.77
C ILE A 264 -13.85 -2.45 7.79
N THR A 265 -13.93 -1.53 6.84
CA THR A 265 -14.92 -1.58 5.76
C THR A 265 -14.53 -2.58 4.69
N THR A 266 -15.50 -3.32 4.17
CA THR A 266 -15.29 -4.38 3.18
C THR A 266 -16.48 -4.46 2.22
N ILE A 267 -16.41 -5.39 1.26
CA ILE A 267 -17.40 -5.55 0.19
C ILE A 267 -18.12 -6.89 0.29
N VAL A 268 -19.42 -6.88 0.03
CA VAL A 268 -20.25 -8.07 -0.09
C VAL A 268 -21.00 -8.00 -1.41
N VAL A 269 -20.86 -9.06 -2.22
CA VAL A 269 -21.67 -9.28 -3.42
C VAL A 269 -22.92 -10.02 -2.98
N GLU A 270 -24.10 -9.52 -3.35
CA GLU A 270 -25.35 -10.18 -3.03
C GLU A 270 -25.67 -11.22 -4.10
N ASP A 271 -25.99 -12.44 -3.70
CA ASP A 271 -26.48 -13.45 -4.63
C ASP A 271 -27.81 -12.96 -5.22
N SER A 272 -27.92 -12.98 -6.54
CA SER A 272 -29.21 -12.82 -7.20
C SER A 272 -30.06 -14.03 -6.85
N GLU A 273 -31.05 -13.88 -5.98
CA GLU A 273 -32.15 -14.85 -5.89
C GLU A 273 -32.67 -15.08 -7.33
N PRO A 274 -32.82 -16.34 -7.78
CA PRO A 274 -33.46 -16.59 -9.06
C PRO A 274 -34.89 -16.05 -9.01
N GLU A 275 -35.27 -15.26 -10.00
CA GLU A 275 -36.63 -14.67 -10.18
C GLU A 275 -37.76 -15.72 -10.33
N SER A 276 -37.55 -17.00 -9.98
CA SER A 276 -38.49 -18.09 -10.22
C SER A 276 -39.57 -18.29 -9.14
N GLU A 277 -39.63 -17.50 -8.06
CA GLU A 277 -40.68 -17.65 -7.03
C GLU A 277 -41.67 -16.48 -6.92
N MET A 278 -41.66 -15.53 -7.87
CA MET A 278 -42.65 -14.45 -7.89
C MET A 278 -43.60 -14.55 -9.09
N SER A 279 -44.18 -15.74 -9.31
CA SER A 279 -45.40 -15.86 -10.10
C SER A 279 -46.29 -17.01 -9.62
N SER A 280 -47.17 -16.71 -8.66
CA SER A 280 -48.42 -17.45 -8.56
C SER A 280 -49.52 -16.52 -8.06
N PRO A 281 -50.47 -16.11 -8.92
CA PRO A 281 -51.65 -15.40 -8.45
C PRO A 281 -52.50 -16.38 -7.65
N LYS A 282 -52.66 -16.11 -6.35
CA LYS A 282 -53.61 -16.83 -5.49
C LYS A 282 -55.00 -16.69 -6.13
N LYS A 283 -55.48 -17.77 -6.75
CA LYS A 283 -56.88 -17.89 -7.19
C LYS A 283 -57.78 -17.68 -5.98
N ALA A 284 -58.69 -16.71 -6.10
CA ALA A 284 -59.81 -16.54 -5.21
C ALA A 284 -60.62 -17.84 -5.10
N LYS A 285 -60.88 -18.29 -3.86
CA LYS A 285 -61.99 -19.20 -3.59
C LYS A 285 -63.18 -18.33 -3.18
N GLN A 286 -64.16 -18.23 -4.07
CA GLN A 286 -65.54 -17.95 -3.70
C GLN A 286 -66.10 -19.20 -3.00
N LEU A 287 -66.66 -18.99 -1.82
CA LEU A 287 -67.74 -19.76 -1.20
C LEU A 287 -68.55 -18.78 -0.36
#